data_AF-A0A8J5Q0A5-F1
#
_entry.id   AF-A0A8J5Q0A5-F1
#
_cell.length_a   1.000
_cell.length_b   1.000
_cell.length_c   1.000
_cell.angle_alpha   90.00
_cell.angle_beta   90.00
_cell.angle_gamma   90.00
#
_symmetry.space_group_name_H-M   'P 1'
#
loop_
_entity.id
_entity.type
_entity.pdbx_description
1 polymer ?
#
loop_
_entity_poly.entity_id
_entity_poly.type
_entity_poly.pdbx_seq_one_letter_code
_entity_poly.pdbx_strand_id
1 'polypeptide(L)'
;MKNGVEDAIKELDFEQAVILKPGMILGHREASRTVEGIAQGAVNGLGHLSAGIRDTLGQDADVIAKAAVRAAQLASEGKAPSKYWILGGSDIIKLGRTEWPGSQTPTETKTEAAA
;
A
#
# COMPACT_ATOMS: atom_id res chain seq x y z
N MET A 1 -18.29 12.40 1.81
CA MET A 1 -18.70 11.29 0.91
C MET A 1 -18.02 9.95 1.22
N LYS A 2 -17.06 9.82 2.16
CA LYS A 2 -16.47 8.52 2.54
C LYS A 2 -17.17 7.83 3.73
N ASN A 3 -17.66 8.60 4.70
CA ASN A 3 -18.34 8.06 5.88
C ASN A 3 -19.63 7.29 5.53
N GLY A 4 -20.41 7.77 4.55
CA GLY A 4 -21.63 7.07 4.11
C GLY A 4 -21.40 5.69 3.49
N VAL A 5 -20.19 5.39 3.00
CA VAL A 5 -19.87 4.04 2.50
C VAL A 5 -19.65 3.08 3.67
N GLU A 6 -18.98 3.53 4.73
CA GLU A 6 -18.76 2.74 5.94
C GLU A 6 -20.08 2.45 6.66
N ASP A 7 -20.97 3.45 6.71
CA ASP A 7 -22.29 3.31 7.32
C ASP A 7 -23.18 2.36 6.49
N ALA A 8 -23.19 2.49 5.16
CA ALA A 8 -23.91 1.55 4.29
C ALA A 8 -23.37 0.11 4.39
N ILE A 9 -22.06 -0.09 4.52
CA ILE A 9 -21.47 -1.43 4.72
C ILE A 9 -21.94 -2.04 6.05
N LYS A 10 -22.08 -1.22 7.10
CA LYS A 10 -22.61 -1.67 8.39
C LYS A 10 -24.09 -2.01 8.32
N GLU A 11 -24.87 -1.25 7.56
CA GLU A 11 -26.30 -1.52 7.33
C GLU A 11 -26.54 -2.81 6.55
N LEU A 12 -25.65 -3.17 5.63
CA LEU A 12 -25.71 -4.42 4.86
C LEU A 12 -25.39 -5.67 5.68
N ASP A 13 -24.82 -5.49 6.88
CA ASP A 13 -24.57 -6.53 7.89
C ASP A 13 -23.83 -7.79 7.43
N PHE A 14 -22.89 -7.65 6.49
CA PHE A 14 -22.02 -8.75 6.04
C PHE A 14 -21.39 -9.50 7.21
N GLU A 15 -21.33 -10.84 7.13
CA GLU A 15 -20.71 -11.68 8.16
C GLU A 15 -19.32 -11.20 8.58
N GLN A 16 -18.53 -10.77 7.60
CA GLN A 16 -17.21 -10.18 7.80
C GLN A 16 -16.92 -9.16 6.68
N ALA A 17 -16.46 -7.97 7.05
CA ALA A 17 -16.12 -6.90 6.12
C ALA A 17 -14.73 -6.32 6.42
N VAL A 18 -13.88 -6.25 5.40
CA VAL A 18 -12.57 -5.61 5.47
C VAL A 18 -12.57 -4.33 4.65
N ILE A 19 -12.23 -3.20 5.27
CA ILE A 19 -12.26 -1.87 4.66
C ILE A 19 -10.84 -1.32 4.59
N LEU A 20 -10.30 -1.19 3.37
CA LEU A 20 -8.98 -0.61 3.16
C LEU A 20 -9.06 0.91 3.01
N LYS A 21 -8.29 1.63 3.83
CA LYS A 21 -8.14 3.09 3.79
C LYS A 21 -6.69 3.45 3.47
N PRO A 22 -6.25 3.24 2.23
CA PRO A 22 -4.91 3.62 1.84
C PRO A 22 -4.71 5.13 1.98
N GLY A 23 -3.45 5.51 2.20
CA GLY A 23 -3.02 6.89 2.12
C GLY A 23 -3.14 7.45 0.68
N MET A 24 -2.41 8.53 0.41
CA MET A 24 -2.31 9.01 -0.98
C MET A 24 -1.66 7.91 -1.83
N ILE A 25 -2.39 7.45 -2.85
CA ILE A 25 -1.85 6.50 -3.84
C ILE A 25 -1.14 7.34 -4.89
N LEU A 26 0.18 7.47 -4.80
CA LEU A 26 0.99 8.00 -5.90
C LEU A 26 1.32 6.85 -6.85
N GLY A 27 0.32 6.50 -7.68
CA GLY A 27 0.46 5.54 -8.77
C GLY A 27 -0.20 6.12 -10.00
N HIS A 28 0.32 5.78 -11.18
CA HIS A 28 -0.09 6.18 -12.52
C HIS A 28 -1.62 6.01 -12.74
N ARG A 29 -2.45 6.90 -12.19
CA ARG A 29 -3.77 7.17 -12.75
C ARG A 29 -3.51 7.71 -14.13
N GLU A 30 -4.24 7.21 -15.11
CA GLU A 30 -4.29 7.75 -16.47
C GLU A 30 -4.41 9.28 -16.47
N ALA A 31 -3.25 9.93 -16.45
CA ALA A 31 -3.06 11.37 -16.54
C ALA A 31 -1.85 11.59 -17.46
N SER A 32 -1.80 10.83 -18.56
CA SER A 32 -0.77 10.92 -19.62
C SER A 32 -0.71 12.29 -20.31
N ARG A 33 -1.42 13.32 -19.81
CA ARG A 33 -1.44 14.67 -20.38
C ARG A 33 -1.02 15.77 -19.40
N THR A 34 -1.01 15.51 -18.09
CA THR A 34 -0.68 16.54 -17.08
C THR A 34 0.71 16.35 -16.50
N VAL A 35 1.30 15.16 -16.62
CA VAL A 35 2.57 14.80 -15.98
C VAL A 35 3.80 15.24 -16.77
N GLU A 36 3.73 15.41 -18.10
CA GLU A 36 4.90 15.80 -18.91
C GLU A 36 5.53 17.14 -18.47
N GLY A 37 4.70 18.16 -18.20
CA GLY A 37 5.20 19.50 -17.85
C GLY A 37 5.80 19.60 -16.44
N ILE A 38 5.30 18.81 -15.49
CA ILE A 38 5.75 18.81 -14.09
C ILE A 38 6.93 17.85 -13.88
N ALA A 39 7.00 16.77 -14.65
CA ALA A 39 8.11 15.83 -14.64
C ALA A 39 9.42 16.49 -15.12
N GLN A 40 9.41 17.27 -16.20
CA GLN A 40 10.64 17.95 -16.65
C GLN A 40 11.17 18.97 -15.63
N GLY A 41 10.29 19.67 -14.90
CA GLY A 41 10.68 20.61 -13.84
C GLY A 41 11.19 19.92 -12.58
N ALA A 42 10.55 18.82 -12.17
CA ALA A 42 10.91 18.09 -10.96
C ALA A 42 12.16 17.20 -11.12
N VAL A 43 12.38 16.62 -12.30
CA VAL A 43 13.53 15.72 -12.54
C VAL A 43 14.86 16.48 -12.49
N ASN A 44 14.89 17.75 -12.92
CA ASN A 44 16.08 18.58 -12.82
C ASN A 44 16.30 19.19 -11.43
N GLY A 45 15.26 19.29 -10.58
CA GLY A 45 15.34 19.92 -9.25
C GLY A 45 15.41 18.96 -8.05
N LEU A 46 14.85 17.75 -8.16
CA LEU A 46 14.67 16.82 -7.03
C LEU A 46 15.54 15.56 -7.10
N GLY A 47 16.42 15.43 -8.09
CA GLY A 47 17.37 14.29 -8.20
C GLY A 47 18.28 14.10 -6.98
N HIS A 48 18.37 15.08 -6.08
CA HIS A 48 19.18 15.05 -4.87
C HIS A 48 18.42 14.78 -3.56
N LEU A 49 17.07 14.76 -3.54
CA LEU A 49 16.30 14.63 -2.30
C LEU A 49 15.55 13.28 -2.24
N SER A 50 16.35 12.27 -1.92
CA SER A 50 16.03 11.01 -1.22
C SER A 50 14.85 10.15 -1.70
N ALA A 51 15.19 8.96 -2.22
CA ALA A 51 14.28 7.84 -2.47
C ALA A 51 13.36 7.47 -1.28
N GLY A 52 13.73 7.81 -0.04
CA GLY A 52 12.92 7.54 1.17
C GLY A 52 11.64 8.37 1.30
N ILE A 53 11.53 9.53 0.63
CA ILE A 53 10.30 10.33 0.63
C ILE A 53 9.28 9.73 -0.37
N ARG A 54 9.75 9.08 -1.44
CA ARG A 54 8.88 8.36 -2.37
C ARG A 54 8.27 7.10 -1.73
N ASP A 55 9.06 6.39 -0.92
CA ASP A 55 8.60 5.20 -0.15
C ASP A 55 7.54 5.53 0.93
N THR A 56 7.39 6.81 1.29
CA THR A 56 6.44 7.29 2.31
C THR A 56 5.24 8.06 1.75
N LEU A 57 5.30 8.52 0.49
CA LEU A 57 4.23 9.34 -0.12
C LEU A 57 3.31 8.58 -1.08
N GLY A 58 3.61 7.33 -1.42
CA GLY A 58 2.72 6.48 -2.21
C GLY A 58 2.72 5.08 -1.63
N GLN A 59 1.57 4.64 -1.08
CA GLN A 59 1.41 3.19 -0.91
C GLN A 59 1.29 2.59 -2.30
N ASP A 60 2.34 1.90 -2.75
CA ASP A 60 2.36 1.22 -4.04
C ASP A 60 1.16 0.28 -4.16
N ALA A 61 0.55 0.24 -5.36
CA ALA A 61 -0.64 -0.57 -5.62
C ALA A 61 -0.43 -2.06 -5.28
N ASP A 62 0.79 -2.57 -5.44
CA ASP A 62 1.19 -3.93 -5.07
C ASP A 62 1.10 -4.17 -3.55
N VAL A 63 1.55 -3.21 -2.73
CA VAL A 63 1.47 -3.32 -1.26
C VAL A 63 0.02 -3.30 -0.79
N ILE A 64 -0.81 -2.44 -1.40
CA ILE A 64 -2.25 -2.39 -1.10
C ILE A 64 -2.92 -3.73 -1.49
N ALA A 65 -2.60 -4.28 -2.66
CA ALA A 65 -3.14 -5.56 -3.12
C ALA A 65 -2.76 -6.72 -2.19
N LYS A 66 -1.47 -6.80 -1.82
CA LYS A 66 -0.96 -7.79 -0.85
C LYS A 66 -1.66 -7.67 0.50
N ALA A 67 -1.80 -6.46 1.02
CA ALA A 67 -2.53 -6.22 2.26
C ALA A 67 -4.00 -6.68 2.19
N ALA A 68 -4.68 -6.40 1.07
CA ALA A 68 -6.07 -6.83 0.86
C ALA A 68 -6.20 -8.35 0.86
N VAL A 69 -5.34 -9.05 0.11
CA VAL A 69 -5.34 -10.52 0.04
C VAL A 69 -5.04 -11.12 1.41
N ARG A 70 -4.02 -10.60 2.11
CA ARG A 70 -3.65 -11.09 3.44
C ARG A 70 -4.76 -10.90 4.46
N ALA A 71 -5.42 -9.74 4.44
CA ALA A 71 -6.54 -9.46 5.33
C ALA A 71 -7.76 -10.34 5.04
N ALA A 72 -8.08 -10.60 3.78
CA ALA A 72 -9.14 -11.52 3.40
C ALA A 72 -8.84 -12.95 3.87
N GLN A 73 -7.58 -13.40 3.75
CA GLN A 73 -7.15 -14.69 4.29
C GLN A 73 -7.35 -14.75 5.81
N LEU A 74 -6.83 -13.77 6.55
CA LEU A 74 -6.96 -13.74 8.02
C LEU A 74 -8.43 -13.69 8.47
N ALA A 75 -9.27 -12.95 7.75
CA ALA A 75 -10.71 -12.90 7.96
C ALA A 75 -11.36 -14.28 7.77
N SER A 76 -11.01 -15.00 6.69
CA SER A 76 -11.54 -16.37 6.45
C SER A 76 -11.09 -17.40 7.48
N GLU A 77 -9.93 -17.18 8.10
CA GLU A 77 -9.40 -18.01 9.20
C GLU A 77 -10.01 -17.64 10.57
N GLY A 78 -10.94 -16.68 10.63
CA GLY A 78 -11.55 -16.20 11.88
C GLY A 78 -10.60 -15.36 12.75
N LYS A 79 -9.49 -14.88 12.18
CA LYS A 79 -8.46 -14.10 12.88
C LYS A 79 -8.62 -12.59 12.71
N ALA A 80 -9.71 -12.14 12.09
CA ALA A 80 -9.99 -10.72 12.01
C ALA A 80 -10.33 -10.18 13.41
N PRO A 81 -9.80 -9.00 13.80
CA PRO A 81 -10.01 -8.43 15.12
C PRO A 81 -11.45 -7.92 15.34
N SER A 82 -12.21 -7.72 14.26
CA SER A 82 -13.58 -7.22 14.30
C SER A 82 -14.36 -7.63 13.05
N LYS A 83 -15.71 -7.68 13.17
CA LYS A 83 -16.65 -7.87 12.06
C LYS A 83 -16.42 -6.87 10.93
N TYR A 84 -16.25 -5.60 11.30
CA TYR A 84 -15.86 -4.51 10.40
C TYR A 84 -14.40 -4.14 10.68
N TRP A 85 -13.49 -4.71 9.91
CA TRP A 85 -12.06 -4.52 10.09
C TRP A 85 -11.54 -3.43 9.16
N ILE A 86 -11.17 -2.29 9.74
CA ILE A 86 -10.63 -1.15 9.01
C ILE A 86 -9.10 -1.23 9.01
N LEU A 87 -8.50 -1.15 7.82
CA LEU A 87 -7.05 -1.13 7.60
C LEU A 87 -6.59 0.26 7.19
N GLY A 88 -5.84 0.93 8.06
CA GLY A 88 -5.20 2.21 7.76
C GLY A 88 -3.89 2.05 7.00
N GLY A 89 -3.23 3.16 6.70
CA GLY A 89 -1.95 3.16 5.98
C GLY A 89 -0.87 2.30 6.66
N SER A 90 -0.73 2.40 7.99
CA SER A 90 0.21 1.57 8.75
C SER A 90 -0.09 0.07 8.64
N ASP A 91 -1.36 -0.31 8.70
CA ASP A 91 -1.78 -1.71 8.64
C ASP A 91 -1.56 -2.29 7.25
N ILE A 92 -1.80 -1.48 6.21
CA ILE A 92 -1.54 -1.83 4.82
C ILE A 92 -0.04 -2.09 4.60
N ILE A 93 0.84 -1.24 5.13
CA ILE A 93 2.29 -1.47 5.02
C ILE A 93 2.68 -2.74 5.79
N LYS A 94 2.15 -2.92 7.01
CA LYS A 94 2.44 -4.09 7.83
C LYS A 94 2.05 -5.39 7.13
N LEU A 95 0.82 -5.51 6.66
CA LEU A 95 0.30 -6.73 6.02
C LEU A 95 0.84 -6.93 4.59
N GLY A 96 1.07 -5.85 3.85
CA GLY A 96 1.48 -5.90 2.45
C GLY A 96 3.00 -5.96 2.22
N ARG A 97 3.81 -5.52 3.18
CA ARG A 97 5.28 -5.47 3.07
C ARG A 97 6.00 -6.26 4.15
N THR A 98 5.66 -6.06 5.42
CA THR A 98 6.43 -6.62 6.55
C THR A 98 6.06 -8.07 6.85
N GLU A 99 4.78 -8.39 6.86
CA GLU A 99 4.24 -9.72 7.20
C GLU A 99 3.87 -10.55 5.96
N TRP A 100 4.25 -10.07 4.77
CA TRP A 100 3.95 -10.76 3.52
C TRP A 100 4.84 -11.99 3.36
N PRO A 101 4.29 -13.21 3.19
CA PRO A 101 5.09 -14.41 2.98
C PRO A 101 5.86 -14.30 1.66
N GLY A 102 7.18 -14.15 1.75
CA GLY A 102 8.08 -13.95 0.60
C GLY A 102 8.78 -12.59 0.54
N SER A 103 8.59 -11.70 1.53
CA SER A 103 9.36 -10.45 1.65
C SER A 103 10.80 -10.69 2.15
N GLN A 104 11.56 -11.56 1.49
CA GLN A 104 13.01 -11.53 1.58
C GLN A 104 13.49 -10.48 0.58
N THR A 105 14.03 -9.38 1.08
CA THR A 105 14.74 -8.39 0.26
C THR A 105 15.92 -9.10 -0.43
N PRO A 106 16.06 -9.05 -1.77
CA PRO A 106 17.33 -9.40 -2.39
C PRO A 106 18.36 -8.32 -2.05
N THR A 107 19.59 -8.75 -1.76
CA THR A 107 20.85 -7.97 -1.71
C THR A 107 21.35 -7.55 -0.33
N GLU A 108 22.04 -8.48 0.34
CA GLU A 108 23.45 -8.26 0.69
C GLU A 108 24.26 -9.49 0.23
N THR A 109 24.48 -9.63 -1.07
CA THR A 109 25.61 -10.42 -1.58
C THR A 109 26.81 -9.48 -1.64
N LYS A 110 27.39 -9.17 -0.47
CA LYS A 110 28.68 -8.50 -0.40
C LYS A 110 29.76 -9.54 -0.73
N THR A 111 30.14 -9.54 -2.00
CA THR A 111 31.52 -9.73 -2.49
C THR A 111 32.34 -10.81 -1.77
N GLU A 112 32.14 -12.05 -2.17
CA GLU A 112 33.21 -13.04 -2.24
C GLU A 112 33.68 -13.10 -3.70
N ALA A 113 34.61 -12.23 -4.09
CA ALA A 113 35.52 -12.41 -5.22
C ALA A 113 36.40 -11.17 -5.43
N ALA A 114 37.71 -11.44 -5.55
CA ALA A 114 38.78 -10.56 -6.05
C ALA A 114 39.36 -9.51 -5.09
N ALA A 115 40.36 -9.90 -4.29
CA ALA A 115 41.79 -9.68 -4.59
C ALA A 115 42.66 -10.20 -3.44
#